data_AF-A9M517-F1
#
_entry.id   AF-A9M517-F1
#
_cell.length_a   1.000
_cell.length_b   1.000
_cell.length_c   1.000
_cell.angle_alpha   90.00
_cell.angle_beta   90.00
_cell.angle_gamma   90.00
#
_symmetry.space_group_name_H-M   'P 1'
#
loop_
_entity.id
_entity.type
_entity.pdbx_description
1 polymer ?
#
loop_
_entity_poly.entity_id
_entity_poly.type
_entity_poly.pdbx_seq_one_letter_code
_entity_poly.pdbx_strand_id
1 'polypeptide(L)'
;MKNYFAEIMKLVTRPDCRSNSAVTQAMHEEFADAQLVIGAQAQMAEKLNQYRQKGRYGWWNEEVCTIDELYSYRQKAIDDNDHTSVLTFTSMIAAREAHKESL
;
A
#
# COMPACT_ATOMS: atom_id res chain seq x y z
N MET A 1 -8.27 -11.05 8.67
CA MET A 1 -7.12 -10.28 8.17
C MET A 1 -7.04 -9.00 8.99
N LYS A 2 -5.86 -8.62 9.50
CA LYS A 2 -5.72 -7.33 10.21
C LYS A 2 -5.86 -6.21 9.18
N ASN A 3 -6.61 -5.16 9.53
CA ASN A 3 -6.75 -3.95 8.72
C ASN A 3 -5.84 -2.88 9.32
N TYR A 4 -4.62 -2.75 8.80
CA TYR A 4 -3.64 -1.82 9.34
C TYR A 4 -4.07 -0.36 9.16
N PHE A 5 -4.81 -0.05 8.09
CA PHE A 5 -5.38 1.28 7.87
C PHE A 5 -6.38 1.67 8.96
N ALA A 6 -7.23 0.74 9.40
CA ALA A 6 -8.14 1.00 10.50
C ALA A 6 -7.39 1.27 11.82
N GLU A 7 -6.30 0.53 12.10
CA GLU A 7 -5.52 0.73 13.32
C GLU A 7 -4.80 2.08 13.33
N ILE A 8 -4.22 2.52 12.21
CA ILE A 8 -3.59 3.84 12.15
C ILE A 8 -4.63 4.96 12.27
N MET A 9 -5.82 4.80 11.70
CA MET A 9 -6.87 5.82 11.81
C MET A 9 -7.34 6.00 13.25
N LYS A 10 -7.32 4.94 14.07
CA LYS A 10 -7.57 5.07 15.51
C LYS A 10 -6.51 5.90 16.21
N LEU A 11 -5.26 5.87 15.76
CA LEU A 11 -4.16 6.65 16.33
C LEU A 11 -4.21 8.11 15.86
N VAL A 12 -4.50 8.33 14.58
CA VAL A 12 -4.57 9.68 13.98
C VAL A 12 -5.80 10.43 14.46
N THR A 13 -6.96 9.80 14.61
CA THR A 13 -8.19 10.51 14.98
C THR A 13 -8.39 10.73 16.48
N ARG A 14 -7.34 10.48 17.30
CA ARG A 14 -7.46 10.58 18.75
C ARG A 14 -7.81 12.01 19.20
N PRO A 15 -8.63 12.18 20.25
CA PRO A 15 -9.09 13.50 20.70
C PRO A 15 -7.98 14.42 21.20
N ASP A 16 -6.87 13.86 21.70
CA ASP A 16 -5.72 14.57 22.26
C ASP A 16 -4.93 15.37 21.22
N CYS A 17 -5.13 15.10 19.93
CA CYS A 17 -4.50 15.83 18.83
C CYS A 17 -5.25 17.09 18.37
N ARG A 18 -6.44 17.38 18.93
CA ARG A 18 -7.32 18.50 18.51
C ARG A 18 -6.97 19.83 19.18
N SER A 19 -5.71 20.24 19.10
CA SER A 19 -5.25 21.56 19.57
C SER A 19 -5.44 22.62 18.48
N ASN A 20 -5.79 23.85 18.88
CA ASN A 20 -5.98 24.99 17.97
C ASN A 20 -4.69 25.74 17.62
N SER A 21 -3.52 25.30 18.11
CA SER A 21 -2.25 25.94 17.77
C SER A 21 -1.74 25.44 16.41
N ALA A 22 -1.25 26.35 15.57
CA ALA A 22 -0.69 26.01 14.27
C ALA A 22 0.49 25.02 14.38
N VAL A 23 1.28 25.11 15.45
CA VAL A 23 2.39 24.19 15.72
C VAL A 23 1.89 22.77 16.01
N THR A 24 0.83 22.64 16.84
CA THR A 24 0.26 21.32 17.14
C THR A 24 -0.42 20.70 15.92
N GLN A 25 -1.03 21.51 15.05
CA GLN A 25 -1.59 21.04 13.79
C GLN A 25 -0.51 20.51 12.85
N ALA A 26 0.58 21.24 12.64
CA ALA A 26 1.70 20.78 11.80
C ALA A 26 2.30 19.46 12.31
N MET A 27 2.55 19.35 13.62
CA MET A 27 3.02 18.09 14.22
C MET A 27 2.02 16.94 14.04
N HIS A 28 0.72 17.24 14.00
CA HIS A 28 -0.32 16.23 13.80
C HIS A 28 -0.34 15.72 12.35
N GLU A 29 -0.20 16.60 11.36
CA GLU A 29 -0.08 16.23 9.95
C GLU A 29 1.15 15.33 9.73
N GLU A 30 2.31 15.72 10.25
CA GLU A 30 3.54 14.89 10.17
C GLU A 30 3.33 13.51 10.82
N PHE A 31 2.64 13.46 11.96
CA PHE A 31 2.28 12.20 12.60
C PHE A 31 1.33 11.36 11.75
N ALA A 32 0.30 11.98 11.16
CA ALA A 32 -0.66 11.29 10.31
C ALA A 32 0.00 10.68 9.07
N ASP A 33 0.89 11.43 8.42
CA ASP A 33 1.69 10.97 7.28
C ASP A 33 2.59 9.79 7.67
N ALA A 34 3.28 9.90 8.82
CA ALA A 34 4.11 8.80 9.32
C ALA A 34 3.30 7.53 9.58
N GLN A 35 2.11 7.67 10.19
CA GLN A 35 1.21 6.54 10.41
C GLN A 35 0.70 5.94 9.10
N LEU A 36 0.39 6.76 8.09
CA LEU A 36 -0.03 6.30 6.76
C LEU A 36 1.04 5.42 6.12
N VAL A 37 2.30 5.88 6.12
CA VAL A 37 3.44 5.12 5.56
C VAL A 37 3.60 3.78 6.27
N ILE A 38 3.57 3.76 7.61
CA ILE A 38 3.67 2.52 8.41
C ILE A 38 2.53 1.55 8.07
N GLY A 39 1.28 2.06 8.04
CA GLY A 39 0.11 1.26 7.73
C GLY A 39 0.16 0.66 6.33
N ALA A 40 0.56 1.46 5.34
CA ALA A 40 0.73 1.02 3.95
C ALA A 40 1.79 -0.07 3.82
N GLN A 41 2.97 0.11 4.43
CA GLN A 41 4.05 -0.88 4.42
C GLN A 41 3.60 -2.21 5.05
N ALA A 42 2.97 -2.16 6.23
CA ALA A 42 2.48 -3.35 6.91
C ALA A 42 1.39 -4.08 6.11
N GLN A 43 0.45 -3.33 5.53
CA GLN A 43 -0.63 -3.89 4.72
C GLN A 43 -0.11 -4.54 3.44
N MET A 44 0.84 -3.90 2.75
CA MET A 44 1.48 -4.45 1.54
C MET A 44 2.28 -5.71 1.87
N ALA A 45 3.05 -5.71 2.96
CA ALA A 45 3.81 -6.88 3.39
C ALA A 45 2.90 -8.08 3.66
N GLU A 46 1.77 -7.86 4.33
CA GLU A 46 0.76 -8.88 4.58
C GLU A 46 0.14 -9.39 3.27
N LYS A 47 -0.22 -8.51 2.32
CA LYS A 47 -0.76 -8.91 1.01
C LYS A 47 0.24 -9.71 0.18
N LEU A 48 1.50 -9.29 0.15
CA LEU A 48 2.58 -10.04 -0.51
C LEU A 48 2.74 -11.44 0.08
N ASN A 49 2.69 -11.57 1.39
CA ASN A 49 2.74 -12.86 2.07
C ASN A 49 1.56 -13.75 1.68
N GLN A 50 0.33 -13.21 1.66
CA GLN A 50 -0.86 -13.95 1.25
C GLN A 50 -0.80 -14.41 -0.21
N TYR A 51 -0.32 -13.56 -1.12
CA TYR A 51 -0.12 -13.95 -2.51
C TYR A 51 0.85 -15.12 -2.61
N ARG A 52 1.98 -15.06 -1.90
CA ARG A 52 2.96 -16.15 -1.85
C ARG A 52 2.35 -17.45 -1.33
N GLN A 53 1.58 -17.40 -0.24
CA GLN A 53 0.87 -18.57 0.31
C GLN A 53 -0.14 -19.18 -0.65
N LYS A 54 -0.71 -18.38 -1.56
CA LYS A 54 -1.63 -18.82 -2.62
C LYS A 54 -0.92 -19.27 -3.90
N GLY A 55 0.42 -19.45 -3.87
CA GLY A 55 1.22 -19.83 -5.03
C GLY A 55 1.40 -18.72 -6.07
N ARG A 56 1.05 -17.47 -5.73
CA ARG A 56 1.25 -16.30 -6.60
C ARG A 56 2.59 -15.65 -6.24
N TYR A 57 3.66 -16.10 -6.88
CA TYR A 57 5.02 -15.60 -6.73
C TYR A 57 5.55 -15.03 -8.05
N GLY A 58 6.73 -14.41 -8.01
CA GLY A 58 7.45 -14.06 -9.23
C GLY A 58 6.95 -12.83 -9.98
N TRP A 59 6.18 -11.93 -9.34
CA TRP A 59 5.77 -10.65 -9.94
C TRP A 59 6.91 -9.83 -10.55
N TRP A 60 8.14 -10.03 -10.06
CA TRP A 60 9.35 -9.35 -10.51
C TRP A 60 9.96 -9.98 -11.78
N ASN A 61 9.56 -11.20 -12.17
CA ASN A 61 10.09 -11.95 -13.31
C ASN A 61 9.06 -11.98 -14.46
N GLU A 62 9.42 -11.46 -15.64
CA GLU A 62 8.54 -11.38 -16.81
C GLU A 62 8.13 -12.78 -17.33
N GLU A 63 8.98 -13.79 -17.16
CA GLU A 63 8.68 -15.17 -17.59
C GLU A 63 7.63 -15.84 -16.69
N VAL A 64 7.40 -15.29 -15.49
CA VAL A 64 6.44 -15.83 -14.50
C VAL A 64 5.18 -14.98 -14.42
N CYS A 65 5.32 -13.66 -14.51
CA CYS A 65 4.22 -12.72 -14.50
C CYS A 65 4.59 -11.53 -15.38
N THR A 66 3.85 -11.37 -16.47
CA THR A 66 4.03 -10.26 -17.39
C THR A 66 3.54 -8.95 -16.77
N ILE A 67 4.01 -7.83 -17.30
CA ILE A 67 3.53 -6.50 -16.89
C ILE A 67 2.02 -6.33 -17.18
N ASP A 68 1.51 -6.89 -18.27
CA ASP A 68 0.09 -6.82 -18.64
C ASP A 68 -0.80 -7.61 -17.67
N GLU A 69 -0.31 -8.74 -17.15
CA GLU A 69 -0.99 -9.46 -16.08
C GLU A 69 -1.07 -8.61 -14.80
N LEU A 70 0.00 -7.89 -14.43
CA LEU A 70 -0.05 -6.97 -13.29
C LEU A 70 -1.07 -5.85 -13.48
N TYR A 71 -1.18 -5.31 -14.70
CA TYR A 71 -2.21 -4.34 -15.06
C TYR A 71 -3.62 -4.91 -14.93
N SER A 72 -3.84 -6.13 -15.42
CA SER A 72 -5.11 -6.84 -15.29
C SER A 72 -5.49 -7.09 -13.81
N TYR A 73 -4.53 -7.51 -12.98
CA TYR A 73 -4.75 -7.69 -11.55
C TYR A 73 -5.06 -6.39 -10.82
N ARG A 74 -4.41 -5.28 -11.20
CA ARG A 74 -4.75 -3.94 -10.68
C ARG A 74 -6.18 -3.56 -11.07
N GLN A 75 -6.58 -3.76 -12.33
CA GLN A 75 -7.94 -3.44 -12.78
C GLN A 75 -8.98 -4.24 -12.00
N LYS A 76 -8.76 -5.56 -11.85
CA LYS A 76 -9.62 -6.41 -11.04
C LYS A 76 -9.72 -5.90 -9.59
N ALA A 77 -8.62 -5.46 -8.99
CA ALA A 77 -8.64 -4.92 -7.64
C ALA A 77 -9.41 -3.58 -7.53
N ILE A 78 -9.42 -2.76 -8.58
CA ILE A 78 -10.26 -1.56 -8.67
C ILE A 78 -11.73 -1.96 -8.72
N ASP A 79 -12.07 -2.91 -9.61
CA ASP A 79 -13.45 -3.38 -9.79
C ASP A 79 -14.01 -4.02 -8.51
N ASP A 80 -13.16 -4.74 -7.77
CA ASP A 80 -13.49 -5.39 -6.49
C ASP A 80 -13.44 -4.41 -5.29
N ASN A 81 -13.12 -3.13 -5.51
CA ASN A 81 -12.89 -2.10 -4.48
C ASN A 81 -11.86 -2.52 -3.40
N ASP A 82 -10.87 -3.35 -3.77
CA ASP A 82 -9.77 -3.78 -2.89
C ASP A 82 -8.58 -2.83 -3.03
N HIS A 83 -8.66 -1.68 -2.37
CA HIS A 83 -7.60 -0.66 -2.39
C HIS A 83 -6.24 -1.17 -1.93
N THR A 84 -6.21 -2.17 -1.04
CA THR A 84 -4.95 -2.75 -0.55
C THR A 84 -4.24 -3.55 -1.63
N SER A 85 -5.01 -4.29 -2.43
CA SER A 85 -4.50 -4.95 -3.63
C SER A 85 -4.15 -3.95 -4.73
N VAL A 86 -4.93 -2.88 -4.94
CA VAL A 86 -4.59 -1.80 -5.88
C VAL A 86 -3.23 -1.20 -5.57
N LEU A 87 -3.00 -0.80 -4.31
CA LEU A 87 -1.72 -0.25 -3.86
C LEU A 87 -0.59 -1.24 -4.15
N THR A 88 -0.77 -2.50 -3.77
CA THR A 88 0.25 -3.55 -3.93
C THR A 88 0.61 -3.78 -5.39
N PHE A 89 -0.37 -3.95 -6.29
CA PHE A 89 -0.10 -4.16 -7.71
C PHE A 89 0.47 -2.91 -8.38
N THR A 90 0.01 -1.72 -8.00
CA THR A 90 0.55 -0.46 -8.52
C THR A 90 2.02 -0.29 -8.15
N SER A 91 2.42 -0.65 -6.92
CA SER A 91 3.83 -0.64 -6.52
C SER A 91 4.68 -1.65 -7.29
N MET A 92 4.14 -2.84 -7.60
CA MET A 92 4.84 -3.83 -8.43
C MET A 92 5.07 -3.30 -9.85
N ILE A 93 4.04 -2.70 -10.45
CA ILE A 93 4.12 -2.08 -11.79
C ILE A 93 5.17 -0.97 -11.79
N ALA A 94 5.09 -0.03 -10.84
CA ALA A 94 6.06 1.07 -10.73
C ALA A 94 7.51 0.57 -10.62
N ALA A 95 7.76 -0.48 -9.83
CA ALA A 95 9.09 -1.08 -9.72
C ALA A 95 9.56 -1.73 -11.04
N ARG A 96 8.67 -2.42 -11.76
CA ARG A 96 8.98 -3.05 -13.06
C ARG A 96 9.27 -2.02 -14.14
N GLU A 97 8.51 -0.92 -14.18
CA GLU A 97 8.68 0.15 -15.16
C GLU A 97 9.96 0.94 -14.90
N ALA A 98 10.24 1.31 -13.65
CA ALA A 98 11.49 1.96 -13.28
C ALA A 98 12.72 1.11 -13.65
N HIS A 99 12.63 -0.21 -13.54
CA HIS A 99 13.72 -1.09 -13.98
C HIS A 99 13.93 -1.03 -15.50
N LYS A 100 12.86 -0.98 -16.30
CA LYS A 100 12.95 -0.85 -17.76
C LYS A 100 13.57 0.49 -18.18
N GLU A 101 13.26 1.58 -17.49
CA GLU A 101 13.84 2.91 -17.76
C GLU A 101 15.33 3.00 -17.42
N SER A 102 15.82 2.13 -16.53
CA SER A 102 17.22 2.09 -16.10
C SER A 102 18.15 1.25 -17.00
N LEU A 103 17.61 0.58 -18.01
CA LEU A 103 18.33 -0.27 -18.98
C LEU A 103 18.58 0.46 -20.29
#